data_AF-A0A524F665-F1
#
_entry.id   AF-A0A524F665-F1
#
_cell.length_a   1.000
_cell.length_b   1.000
_cell.length_c   1.000
_cell.angle_alpha   90.00
_cell.angle_beta   90.00
_cell.angle_gamma   90.00
#
_symmetry.space_group_name_H-M   'P 1'
#
loop_
_entity.id
_entity.type
_entity.pdbx_description
1 polymer ?
#
loop_
_entity_poly.entity_id
_entity_poly.type
_entity_poly.pdbx_seq_one_letter_code
_entity_poly.pdbx_strand_id
1 'polypeptide(L)'
;MFTLNCVVSWLKGPQTFQLTDIRDIYGTYPTISKLFFQHLVTNIQSSNRFFAESGLKRIKDSYNQEFEAHQWIFLWAEDFRGRYFYILFSRASEYGGNGALAAVGPPEFAEFLRGEGKPAILATLTLLNKPDMVKSVAVVVSSPKEAQEAKTQLESPQLKQFSNWIDSLKIAPNEKGQWFPAYLPQCPVCNAQLVGLEGYEVGFTSLVCPQCGFSKKKVA
;
A
#
# COMPACT_ATOMS: atom_id res chain seq x y z
N MET A 1 -3.44 13.85 -1.55
CA MET A 1 -3.39 12.43 -2.01
C MET A 1 -2.12 12.19 -2.80
N PHE A 2 -1.43 11.08 -2.57
CA PHE A 2 -0.26 10.64 -3.34
C PHE A 2 -0.62 9.48 -4.27
N THR A 3 -0.01 9.43 -5.45
CA THR A 3 -0.10 8.33 -6.40
C THR A 3 1.27 7.72 -6.62
N LEU A 4 1.40 6.42 -6.38
CA LEU A 4 2.66 5.68 -6.50
C LEU A 4 2.51 4.62 -7.57
N ASN A 5 3.54 4.43 -8.39
CA ASN A 5 3.63 3.29 -9.29
C ASN A 5 4.76 2.38 -8.85
N CYS A 6 4.41 1.13 -8.58
CA CYS A 6 5.33 0.10 -8.13
C CYS A 6 5.35 -1.06 -9.13
N VAL A 7 6.54 -1.58 -9.39
CA VAL A 7 6.76 -2.82 -10.13
C VAL A 7 7.62 -3.69 -9.23
N VAL A 8 6.99 -4.68 -8.61
CA VAL A 8 7.65 -5.61 -7.68
C VAL A 8 7.33 -7.04 -8.07
N SER A 9 8.27 -7.95 -7.83
CA SER A 9 8.26 -9.34 -8.30
C SER A 9 7.03 -10.13 -7.84
N TRP A 10 6.42 -9.71 -6.73
CA TRP A 10 5.26 -10.36 -6.15
C TRP A 10 3.90 -9.88 -6.66
N LEU A 11 3.85 -8.77 -7.39
CA LEU A 11 2.62 -8.30 -8.01
C LEU A 11 2.53 -8.86 -9.44
N LYS A 12 1.30 -9.16 -9.91
CA LYS A 12 1.05 -9.70 -11.26
C LYS A 12 1.45 -8.74 -12.40
N GLY A 13 1.88 -7.53 -12.06
CA GLY A 13 2.28 -6.48 -12.99
C GLY A 13 2.50 -5.17 -12.25
N PRO A 14 2.71 -4.07 -12.99
CA PRO A 14 2.73 -2.73 -12.42
C PRO A 14 1.45 -2.43 -11.63
N GLN A 15 1.60 -1.87 -10.45
CA GLN A 15 0.48 -1.49 -9.59
C GLN A 15 0.55 -0.02 -9.22
N THR A 16 -0.62 0.60 -9.18
CA THR A 16 -0.79 1.99 -8.77
C THR A 16 -1.44 2.04 -7.39
N PHE A 17 -0.79 2.71 -6.44
CA PHE A 17 -1.32 2.92 -5.09
C PHE A 17 -1.76 4.37 -4.95
N GLN A 18 -2.95 4.56 -4.38
CA GLN A 18 -3.42 5.86 -3.93
C GLN A 18 -3.32 5.91 -2.41
N LEU A 19 -2.58 6.90 -1.90
CA LEU A 19 -2.35 7.09 -0.48
C LEU A 19 -2.89 8.46 -0.03
N THR A 20 -3.48 8.50 1.15
CA THR A 20 -3.93 9.73 1.78
C THR A 20 -2.73 10.55 2.24
N ASP A 21 -2.70 11.85 1.93
CA ASP A 21 -1.62 12.73 2.40
C ASP A 21 -1.76 12.85 3.92
N ILE A 22 -0.68 12.62 4.67
CA ILE A 22 -0.76 12.67 6.13
C ILE A 22 -1.09 14.08 6.65
N ARG A 23 -0.86 15.13 5.86
CA ARG A 23 -1.29 16.49 6.20
C ARG A 23 -2.81 16.60 6.30
N ASP A 24 -3.55 15.76 5.57
CA ASP A 24 -5.01 15.70 5.65
C ASP A 24 -5.49 15.12 7.00
N ILE A 25 -4.58 14.53 7.80
CA ILE A 25 -4.84 13.90 9.10
C ILE A 25 -4.22 14.73 10.24
N TYR A 26 -2.96 15.14 10.11
CA TYR A 26 -2.20 15.79 11.18
C TYR A 26 -1.89 17.28 10.93
N GLY A 27 -2.26 17.83 9.76
CA GLY A 27 -1.96 19.20 9.36
C GLY A 27 -0.48 19.48 9.02
N THR A 28 0.40 18.50 9.22
CA THR A 28 1.84 18.59 8.98
C THR A 28 2.41 17.22 8.61
N TYR A 29 3.64 17.19 8.12
CA TYR A 29 4.40 15.97 7.89
C TYR A 29 5.19 15.59 9.15
N PRO A 30 4.81 14.52 9.88
CA PRO A 30 5.56 14.11 11.07
C PRO A 30 6.99 13.69 10.72
N THR A 31 7.97 14.24 11.44
CA THR A 31 9.38 13.85 11.30
C THR A 31 9.60 12.47 11.92
N ILE A 32 10.27 11.61 11.15
CA ILE A 32 10.63 10.25 11.51
C ILE A 32 12.14 10.19 11.73
N SER A 33 12.55 9.75 12.92
CA SER A 33 13.96 9.68 13.28
C SER A 33 14.76 8.73 12.38
N LYS A 34 16.01 9.10 12.09
CA LYS A 34 17.01 8.20 11.46
C LYS A 34 17.07 6.82 12.14
N LEU A 35 16.90 6.75 13.45
CA LEU A 35 16.96 5.51 14.22
C LEU A 35 15.88 4.50 13.79
N PHE A 36 14.68 4.98 13.43
CA PHE A 36 13.62 4.13 12.92
C PHE A 36 14.07 3.42 11.63
N PHE A 37 14.67 4.15 10.71
CA PHE A 37 15.17 3.57 9.45
C PHE A 37 16.35 2.61 9.68
N GLN A 38 17.21 2.88 10.66
CA GLN A 38 18.27 1.95 11.04
C GLN A 38 17.70 0.62 11.57
N HIS A 39 16.71 0.68 12.46
CA HIS A 39 16.01 -0.52 12.95
C HIS A 39 15.31 -1.28 11.82
N LEU A 40 14.68 -0.57 10.89
CA LEU A 40 14.06 -1.17 9.71
C LEU A 40 15.08 -1.94 8.87
N VAL A 41 16.27 -1.37 8.63
CA VAL A 41 17.38 -2.05 7.93
C VAL A 41 17.84 -3.29 8.69
N THR A 42 18.02 -3.19 10.00
CA THR A 42 18.38 -4.34 10.85
C THR A 42 17.33 -5.44 10.78
N ASN A 43 16.04 -5.10 10.81
CA ASN A 43 14.94 -6.05 10.73
C ASN A 43 14.92 -6.77 9.36
N ILE A 44 15.14 -6.06 8.26
CA ILE A 44 15.27 -6.67 6.91
C ILE A 44 16.41 -7.69 6.87
N GLN A 45 17.52 -7.44 7.56
CA GLN A 45 18.68 -8.33 7.57
C GLN A 45 18.52 -9.53 8.51
N SER A 46 17.77 -9.37 9.60
CA SER A 46 17.73 -10.36 10.69
C SER A 46 16.42 -11.14 10.80
N SER A 47 15.35 -10.71 10.14
CA SER A 47 14.04 -11.34 10.20
C SER A 47 13.55 -11.79 8.82
N ASN A 48 12.97 -12.98 8.74
CA ASN A 48 12.29 -13.45 7.52
C ASN A 48 10.91 -12.79 7.29
N ARG A 49 10.45 -11.95 8.23
CA ARG A 49 9.19 -11.20 8.11
C ARG A 49 9.39 -9.87 7.40
N PHE A 50 10.62 -9.41 7.25
CA PHE A 50 10.97 -8.17 6.58
C PHE A 50 11.73 -8.49 5.31
N PHE A 51 11.43 -7.77 4.25
CA PHE A 51 12.11 -7.93 2.97
C PHE A 51 12.13 -6.59 2.25
N ALA A 52 13.12 -6.40 1.40
CA ALA A 52 13.29 -5.19 0.62
C ALA A 52 13.36 -5.54 -0.86
N GLU A 53 12.70 -4.74 -1.70
CA GLU A 53 12.83 -4.83 -3.15
C GLU A 53 12.89 -3.45 -3.79
N SER A 54 13.63 -3.39 -4.89
CA SER A 54 13.65 -2.21 -5.74
C SER A 54 12.50 -2.25 -6.74
N GLY A 55 11.42 -1.53 -6.45
CA GLY A 55 10.23 -1.53 -7.29
C GLY A 55 9.50 -0.19 -7.40
N LEU A 56 9.88 0.82 -6.63
CA LEU A 56 9.23 2.13 -6.68
C LEU A 56 9.69 2.87 -7.93
N LYS A 57 8.78 3.10 -8.89
CA LYS A 57 9.11 3.70 -10.19
C LYS A 57 8.76 5.18 -10.25
N ARG A 58 7.61 5.56 -9.70
CA ARG A 58 7.07 6.92 -9.85
C ARG A 58 6.23 7.30 -8.64
N ILE A 59 6.33 8.56 -8.23
CA ILE A 59 5.57 9.12 -7.12
C ILE A 59 5.05 10.48 -7.56
N LYS A 60 3.77 10.73 -7.31
CA LYS A 60 3.12 12.00 -7.55
C LYS A 60 2.29 12.43 -6.37
N ASP A 61 2.13 13.73 -6.17
CA ASP A 61 1.15 14.28 -5.25
C ASP A 61 -0.19 14.58 -5.95
N SER A 62 -1.08 15.25 -5.23
CA SER A 62 -2.40 15.65 -5.72
C SER A 62 -2.36 16.78 -6.75
N TYR A 63 -1.22 17.48 -6.86
CA TYR A 63 -0.99 18.50 -7.89
C TYR A 63 -0.29 17.93 -9.12
N ASN A 64 -0.15 16.59 -9.20
CA ASN A 64 0.53 15.88 -10.27
C ASN A 64 2.03 16.26 -10.36
N GLN A 65 2.59 16.84 -9.28
CA GLN A 65 4.03 17.06 -9.15
C GLN A 65 4.72 15.71 -8.97
N GLU A 66 5.73 15.46 -9.80
CA GLU A 66 6.50 14.22 -9.76
C GLU A 66 7.73 14.38 -8.88
N PHE A 67 7.96 13.39 -8.01
CA PHE A 67 9.08 13.38 -7.09
C PHE A 67 10.14 12.37 -7.51
N GLU A 68 11.39 12.64 -7.12
CA GLU A 68 12.49 11.73 -7.34
C GLU A 68 12.35 10.47 -6.48
N ALA A 69 11.99 9.34 -7.09
CA ALA A 69 11.62 8.11 -6.37
C ALA A 69 12.70 7.58 -5.39
N HIS A 70 13.98 7.91 -5.59
CA HIS A 70 15.09 7.48 -4.71
C HIS A 70 15.10 8.16 -3.35
N GLN A 71 14.37 9.25 -3.20
CA GLN A 71 14.19 9.94 -1.93
C GLN A 71 13.04 9.35 -1.10
N TRP A 72 12.45 8.22 -1.51
CA TRP A 72 11.23 7.72 -0.91
C TRP A 72 11.32 6.24 -0.55
N ILE A 73 10.60 5.87 0.51
CA ILE A 73 10.44 4.50 0.97
C ILE A 73 8.95 4.21 1.07
N PHE A 74 8.50 3.19 0.36
CA PHE A 74 7.14 2.69 0.45
C PHE A 74 7.13 1.40 1.28
N LEU A 75 6.48 1.44 2.44
CA LEU A 75 6.21 0.25 3.26
C LEU A 75 4.83 -0.32 2.94
N TRP A 76 4.79 -1.64 2.82
CA TRP A 76 3.55 -2.42 2.83
C TRP A 76 3.67 -3.47 3.93
N ALA A 77 2.84 -3.37 4.95
CA ALA A 77 2.88 -4.26 6.09
C ALA A 77 1.55 -4.97 6.33
N GLU A 78 1.63 -6.16 6.93
CA GLU A 78 0.53 -6.93 7.48
C GLU A 78 0.80 -7.17 8.97
N ASP A 79 -0.14 -6.79 9.83
CA ASP A 79 -0.02 -7.12 11.26
C ASP A 79 -0.44 -8.57 11.55
N PHE A 80 -0.25 -9.01 12.81
CA PHE A 80 -0.60 -10.37 13.22
C PHE A 80 -2.12 -10.69 13.15
N ARG A 81 -2.98 -9.67 13.00
CA ARG A 81 -4.42 -9.82 12.83
C ARG A 81 -4.83 -9.90 11.36
N GLY A 82 -3.88 -9.85 10.44
CA GLY A 82 -4.14 -9.87 9.00
C GLY A 82 -4.60 -8.52 8.44
N ARG A 83 -4.37 -7.42 9.18
CA ARG A 83 -4.73 -6.07 8.73
C ARG A 83 -3.55 -5.48 7.96
N TYR A 84 -3.85 -4.93 6.78
CA TYR A 84 -2.86 -4.31 5.91
C TYR A 84 -2.78 -2.81 6.12
N PHE A 85 -1.57 -2.28 6.02
CA PHE A 85 -1.35 -0.85 5.96
C PHE A 85 -0.12 -0.53 5.11
N TYR A 86 -0.16 0.66 4.54
CA TYR A 86 0.83 1.24 3.66
C TYR A 86 1.32 2.54 4.26
N ILE A 87 2.63 2.74 4.22
CA ILE A 87 3.24 3.97 4.71
C ILE A 87 4.26 4.45 3.68
N LEU A 88 4.15 5.71 3.29
CA LEU A 88 5.11 6.37 2.43
C LEU A 88 5.94 7.35 3.25
N PHE A 89 7.25 7.17 3.23
CA PHE A 89 8.21 8.10 3.82
C PHE A 89 8.98 8.86 2.74
N SER A 90 9.24 10.13 2.99
CA SER A 90 10.28 10.91 2.32
C SER A 90 11.56 10.88 3.14
N ARG A 91 12.70 10.79 2.45
CA ARG A 91 14.07 10.80 2.98
C ARG A 91 14.91 11.88 2.30
N ALA A 92 14.29 13.01 1.96
CA ALA A 92 15.00 14.16 1.40
C ALA A 92 16.22 14.54 2.27
N SER A 93 17.31 14.94 1.63
CA SER A 93 18.60 15.23 2.28
C SER A 93 18.51 16.36 3.32
N GLU A 94 17.57 17.29 3.12
CA GLU A 94 17.21 18.37 4.03
C GLU A 94 16.81 17.90 5.44
N TYR A 95 16.42 16.62 5.60
CA TYR A 95 16.08 16.06 6.91
C TYR A 95 17.30 15.60 7.73
N GLY A 96 18.53 15.80 7.26
CA GLY A 96 19.74 15.48 8.04
C GLY A 96 19.84 13.99 8.41
N GLY A 97 19.31 13.12 7.56
CA GLY A 97 19.21 11.66 7.80
C GLY A 97 17.94 11.21 8.50
N ASN A 98 17.11 12.13 8.99
CA ASN A 98 15.71 11.83 9.33
C ASN A 98 14.89 11.66 8.04
N GLY A 99 13.63 11.31 8.20
CA GLY A 99 12.64 11.32 7.12
C GLY A 99 11.36 12.01 7.57
N ALA A 100 10.39 12.06 6.68
CA ALA A 100 9.05 12.54 6.96
C ALA A 100 8.04 11.46 6.59
N LEU A 101 7.06 11.22 7.47
CA LEU A 101 5.86 10.49 7.09
C LEU A 101 5.09 11.39 6.12
N ALA A 102 4.84 10.90 4.90
CA ALA A 102 4.24 11.69 3.84
C ALA A 102 2.81 11.25 3.50
N ALA A 103 2.58 9.95 3.44
CA ALA A 103 1.26 9.41 3.10
C ALA A 103 1.02 8.06 3.73
N VAL A 104 -0.26 7.69 3.84
CA VAL A 104 -0.71 6.42 4.42
C VAL A 104 -1.83 5.80 3.58
N GLY A 105 -1.94 4.49 3.63
CA GLY A 105 -3.04 3.74 3.03
C GLY A 105 -3.22 2.39 3.72
N PRO A 106 -4.21 1.56 3.33
CA PRO A 106 -5.35 1.94 2.49
C PRO A 106 -6.26 2.98 3.20
N PRO A 107 -7.34 3.48 2.58
CA PRO A 107 -8.20 4.51 3.17
C PRO A 107 -8.68 4.18 4.59
N GLU A 108 -8.93 2.91 4.89
CA GLU A 108 -9.33 2.44 6.23
C GLU A 108 -8.27 2.73 7.29
N PHE A 109 -6.98 2.61 6.94
CA PHE A 109 -5.89 2.96 7.84
C PHE A 109 -5.79 4.48 8.04
N ALA A 110 -6.05 5.26 6.98
CA ALA A 110 -6.10 6.72 7.08
C ALA A 110 -7.23 7.20 8.00
N GLU A 111 -8.42 6.59 7.90
CA GLU A 111 -9.55 6.87 8.79
C GLU A 111 -9.28 6.45 10.24
N PHE A 112 -8.63 5.30 10.44
CA PHE A 112 -8.16 4.88 11.77
C PHE A 112 -7.23 5.92 12.40
N LEU A 113 -6.24 6.42 11.64
CA LEU A 113 -5.33 7.47 12.12
C LEU A 113 -6.04 8.80 12.37
N ARG A 114 -7.12 9.10 11.64
CA ARG A 114 -7.95 10.30 11.86
C ARG A 114 -8.76 10.20 13.15
N GLY A 115 -9.30 9.02 13.47
CA GLY A 115 -10.04 8.78 14.70
C GLY A 115 -9.15 8.78 15.94
N GLU A 116 -8.00 8.10 15.87
CA GLU A 116 -7.12 7.88 17.03
C GLU A 116 -6.01 8.93 17.18
N GLY A 117 -5.66 9.64 16.11
CA GLY A 117 -4.66 10.70 16.12
C GLY A 117 -3.20 10.20 16.20
N LYS A 118 -2.34 11.00 16.84
CA LYS A 118 -0.89 10.75 16.95
C LYS A 118 -0.51 9.46 17.71
N PRO A 119 -1.23 9.03 18.77
CA PRO A 119 -0.92 7.77 19.45
C PRO A 119 -0.97 6.56 18.52
N ALA A 120 -1.91 6.53 17.58
CA ALA A 120 -2.04 5.41 16.64
C ALA A 120 -0.84 5.29 15.71
N ILE A 121 -0.37 6.38 15.10
CA ILE A 121 0.82 6.30 14.23
C ILE A 121 2.06 5.89 15.02
N LEU A 122 2.24 6.38 16.25
CA LEU A 122 3.35 5.97 17.10
C LEU A 122 3.28 4.48 17.42
N ALA A 123 2.09 3.96 17.73
CA ALA A 123 1.88 2.53 17.96
C ALA A 123 2.19 1.71 16.69
N THR A 124 1.75 2.15 15.51
CA THR A 124 2.06 1.49 14.23
C THR A 124 3.56 1.46 13.96
N LEU A 125 4.26 2.59 14.11
CA LEU A 125 5.71 2.65 13.90
C LEU A 125 6.47 1.82 14.95
N THR A 126 5.97 1.75 16.18
CA THR A 126 6.53 0.87 17.22
C THR A 126 6.34 -0.59 16.88
N LEU A 127 5.18 -0.95 16.33
CA LEU A 127 4.89 -2.32 15.87
C LEU A 127 5.82 -2.72 14.71
N LEU A 128 6.12 -1.82 13.77
CA LEU A 128 7.09 -2.06 12.69
C LEU A 128 8.53 -2.30 13.19
N ASN A 129 8.87 -1.85 14.40
CA ASN A 129 10.18 -2.11 15.01
C ASN A 129 10.24 -3.42 15.79
N LYS A 130 9.11 -4.16 15.92
CA LYS A 130 9.00 -5.40 16.69
C LYS A 130 8.66 -6.56 15.74
N PRO A 131 9.65 -7.33 15.26
CA PRO A 131 9.40 -8.34 14.25
C PRO A 131 8.39 -9.42 14.65
N ASP A 132 8.30 -9.73 15.94
CA ASP A 132 7.34 -10.65 16.53
C ASP A 132 5.88 -10.18 16.40
N MET A 133 5.65 -8.87 16.29
CA MET A 133 4.33 -8.23 16.25
C MET A 133 3.80 -7.93 14.84
N VAL A 134 4.63 -8.10 13.81
CA VAL A 134 4.22 -8.04 12.40
C VAL A 134 4.16 -9.45 11.83
N LYS A 135 3.24 -9.67 10.91
CA LYS A 135 3.25 -10.90 10.10
C LYS A 135 4.23 -10.75 8.95
N SER A 136 4.24 -9.60 8.30
CA SER A 136 5.19 -9.28 7.24
C SER A 136 5.33 -7.77 7.00
N VAL A 137 6.47 -7.36 6.43
CA VAL A 137 6.76 -5.98 6.01
C VAL A 137 7.59 -5.99 4.73
N ALA A 138 7.00 -5.47 3.65
CA ALA A 138 7.68 -5.11 2.42
C ALA A 138 8.25 -3.72 2.51
N VAL A 139 9.52 -3.57 2.14
CA VAL A 139 10.17 -2.28 1.97
C VAL A 139 10.48 -2.09 0.49
N VAL A 140 9.68 -1.26 -0.18
CA VAL A 140 9.83 -0.97 -1.60
C VAL A 140 10.54 0.37 -1.76
N VAL A 141 11.70 0.33 -2.40
CA VAL A 141 12.52 1.50 -2.73
C VAL A 141 12.69 1.61 -4.24
N SER A 142 13.21 2.73 -4.74
CA SER A 142 13.61 2.79 -6.14
C SER A 142 14.97 2.14 -6.35
N SER A 143 15.19 1.49 -7.49
CA SER A 143 16.54 1.10 -7.91
C SER A 143 17.41 2.37 -8.03
N PRO A 144 18.67 2.38 -7.56
CA PRO A 144 19.63 3.38 -7.98
C PRO A 144 19.72 3.41 -9.51
N LYS A 145 19.93 4.58 -10.12
CA LYS A 145 20.08 4.71 -11.58
C LYS A 145 21.13 3.74 -12.15
N GLU A 146 22.20 3.47 -11.39
CA GLU A 146 23.29 2.53 -11.74
C GLU A 146 22.89 1.04 -11.66
N ALA A 147 21.88 0.68 -10.87
CA ALA A 147 21.42 -0.70 -10.72
C ALA A 147 20.33 -1.10 -11.73
N GLN A 148 19.86 -0.17 -12.57
CA GLN A 148 18.93 -0.50 -13.67
C GLN A 148 19.62 -1.29 -14.78
N GLU A 149 20.95 -1.28 -14.84
CA GLU A 149 21.76 -2.02 -15.83
C GLU A 149 22.29 -3.35 -15.28
N ALA A 150 22.44 -3.48 -13.96
CA ALA A 150 22.86 -4.72 -13.32
C ALA A 150 21.64 -5.51 -12.81
N LYS A 151 20.98 -6.24 -13.73
CA LYS A 151 20.13 -7.38 -13.34
C LYS A 151 21.02 -8.45 -12.71
N THR A 152 21.26 -8.36 -11.41
CA THR A 152 21.90 -9.44 -10.67
C THR A 152 20.93 -9.97 -9.63
N GLN A 153 20.51 -11.20 -9.88
CA GLN A 153 19.74 -12.09 -9.02
C GLN A 153 20.30 -12.07 -7.60
N LEU A 154 19.61 -11.39 -6.69
CA LEU A 154 19.56 -11.83 -5.31
C LEU A 154 18.35 -12.75 -5.23
N GLU A 155 18.46 -14.02 -5.60
CA GLU A 155 17.50 -15.02 -5.13
C GLU A 155 17.91 -15.39 -3.70
N SER A 156 17.56 -14.54 -2.74
CA SER A 156 17.70 -14.92 -1.34
C SER A 156 16.62 -15.96 -1.00
N PRO A 157 16.90 -16.95 -0.12
CA PRO A 157 15.88 -17.85 0.43
C PRO A 157 14.67 -17.10 1.04
N GLN A 158 14.90 -15.86 1.47
CA GLN A 158 13.86 -14.94 1.96
C GLN A 158 12.85 -14.57 0.86
N LEU A 159 13.30 -14.35 -0.38
CA LEU A 159 12.41 -14.07 -1.52
C LEU A 159 11.52 -15.26 -1.91
N LYS A 160 12.00 -16.49 -1.74
CA LYS A 160 11.18 -17.70 -1.97
C LYS A 160 10.11 -17.89 -0.90
N GLN A 161 10.46 -17.73 0.38
CA GLN A 161 9.46 -17.74 1.47
C GLN A 161 8.43 -16.62 1.30
N PHE A 162 8.90 -15.46 0.87
CA PHE A 162 8.09 -14.31 0.59
C PHE A 162 7.15 -14.49 -0.61
N SER A 163 7.62 -15.08 -1.73
CA SER A 163 6.78 -15.44 -2.87
C SER A 163 5.67 -16.42 -2.46
N ASN A 164 6.00 -17.43 -1.65
CA ASN A 164 5.01 -18.38 -1.14
C ASN A 164 3.97 -17.68 -0.25
N TRP A 165 4.39 -16.72 0.58
CA TRP A 165 3.48 -15.88 1.36
C TRP A 165 2.59 -15.01 0.46
N ILE A 166 3.13 -14.35 -0.56
CA ILE A 166 2.36 -13.58 -1.54
C ILE A 166 1.33 -14.45 -2.25
N ASP A 167 1.71 -15.67 -2.60
CA ASP A 167 0.79 -16.62 -3.20
C ASP A 167 -0.31 -17.01 -2.21
N SER A 168 0.00 -17.13 -0.91
CA SER A 168 -1.02 -17.25 0.14
C SER A 168 -1.90 -16.01 0.28
N LEU A 169 -1.36 -14.80 0.04
CA LEU A 169 -2.12 -13.55 0.11
C LEU A 169 -3.09 -13.38 -1.05
N LYS A 170 -2.72 -13.83 -2.24
CA LYS A 170 -3.66 -13.92 -3.36
C LYS A 170 -4.88 -14.73 -2.89
N ILE A 171 -4.71 -15.76 -2.09
CA ILE A 171 -5.80 -16.66 -1.70
C ILE A 171 -6.62 -16.12 -0.49
N ALA A 172 -6.13 -15.13 0.26
CA ALA A 172 -6.74 -14.67 1.51
C ALA A 172 -7.69 -13.46 1.29
N PRO A 173 -9.02 -13.61 1.49
CA PRO A 173 -9.93 -12.49 1.47
C PRO A 173 -9.73 -11.56 2.68
N ASN A 174 -10.00 -10.26 2.53
CA ASN A 174 -10.08 -9.34 3.68
C ASN A 174 -11.24 -9.72 4.63
N GLU A 175 -11.38 -9.06 5.79
CA GLU A 175 -12.42 -9.32 6.81
C GLU A 175 -13.87 -9.29 6.28
N LYS A 176 -14.08 -8.86 5.01
CA LYS A 176 -15.37 -8.84 4.30
C LYS A 176 -15.41 -9.72 3.03
N GLY A 177 -14.44 -10.58 2.77
CA GLY A 177 -14.46 -11.46 1.60
C GLY A 177 -13.89 -10.85 0.30
N GLN A 178 -13.39 -9.61 0.31
CA GLN A 178 -13.05 -8.88 -0.91
C GLN A 178 -11.53 -8.80 -1.14
N TRP A 179 -11.09 -8.99 -2.39
CA TRP A 179 -9.69 -8.99 -2.80
C TRP A 179 -9.10 -7.57 -2.96
N PHE A 180 -9.97 -6.57 -3.17
CA PHE A 180 -9.76 -5.13 -3.23
C PHE A 180 -11.11 -4.47 -2.90
N PRO A 181 -11.20 -3.19 -2.47
CA PRO A 181 -12.49 -2.53 -2.33
C PRO A 181 -13.21 -2.61 -3.68
N ALA A 182 -14.27 -3.40 -3.75
CA ALA A 182 -15.07 -3.48 -4.96
C ALA A 182 -15.63 -2.06 -5.17
N TYR A 183 -15.19 -1.39 -6.24
CA TYR A 183 -15.84 -0.17 -6.70
C TYR A 183 -17.19 -0.59 -7.29
N LEU A 184 -18.12 -0.97 -6.41
CA LEU A 184 -19.47 -1.32 -6.78
C LEU A 184 -20.12 -0.02 -7.27
N PRO A 185 -20.50 0.09 -8.55
CA PRO A 185 -21.14 1.29 -9.05
C PRO A 185 -22.40 1.55 -8.24
N GLN A 186 -22.56 2.79 -7.79
CA GLN A 186 -23.73 3.21 -7.03
C GLN A 186 -24.90 3.44 -7.99
N CYS A 187 -26.10 3.17 -7.51
CA CYS A 187 -27.31 3.43 -8.25
C CYS A 187 -27.49 4.96 -8.43
N PRO A 188 -27.66 5.47 -9.66
CA PRO A 188 -27.83 6.90 -9.89
C PRO A 188 -29.14 7.47 -9.34
N VAL A 189 -30.09 6.61 -8.95
CA VAL A 189 -31.42 7.01 -8.45
C VAL A 189 -31.45 7.09 -6.93
N CYS A 190 -30.87 6.12 -6.22
CA CYS A 190 -30.99 6.01 -4.76
C CYS A 190 -29.65 5.84 -4.03
N ASN A 191 -28.54 5.92 -4.76
CA ASN A 191 -27.17 5.77 -4.28
C ASN A 191 -26.81 4.43 -3.61
N ALA A 192 -27.75 3.47 -3.59
CA ALA A 192 -27.50 2.12 -3.11
C ALA A 192 -26.55 1.36 -4.06
N GLN A 193 -25.78 0.42 -3.52
CA GLN A 193 -24.85 -0.40 -4.29
C GLN A 193 -25.60 -1.26 -5.32
N LEU A 194 -25.14 -1.25 -6.58
CA LEU A 194 -25.66 -2.11 -7.64
C LEU A 194 -25.12 -3.54 -7.48
N VAL A 195 -25.96 -4.53 -7.76
CA VAL A 195 -25.60 -5.95 -7.76
C VAL A 195 -25.52 -6.50 -9.18
N GLY A 196 -24.80 -7.62 -9.38
CA GLY A 196 -24.68 -8.30 -10.67
C GLY A 196 -23.46 -7.93 -11.54
N LEU A 197 -22.38 -7.38 -10.94
CA LEU A 197 -21.16 -7.04 -11.69
C LEU A 197 -20.53 -8.21 -12.43
N GLU A 198 -20.49 -9.39 -11.78
CA GLU A 198 -19.79 -10.56 -12.31
C GLU A 198 -20.28 -10.94 -13.70
N GLY A 199 -21.58 -10.82 -13.98
CA GLY A 199 -22.15 -11.05 -15.30
C GLY A 199 -22.18 -9.82 -16.22
N TYR A 200 -22.13 -8.60 -15.66
CA TYR A 200 -22.08 -7.36 -16.43
C TYR A 200 -20.72 -7.12 -17.08
N GLU A 201 -19.63 -7.47 -16.40
CA GLU A 201 -18.26 -7.33 -16.93
C GLU A 201 -18.06 -8.20 -18.19
N VAL A 202 -18.53 -9.44 -18.14
CA VAL A 202 -18.50 -10.41 -19.25
C VAL A 202 -19.63 -10.21 -20.28
N GLY A 203 -20.51 -9.22 -20.09
CA GLY A 203 -21.54 -8.84 -21.07
C GLY A 203 -22.79 -9.74 -21.11
N PHE A 204 -22.95 -10.63 -20.14
CA PHE A 204 -24.07 -11.59 -20.10
C PHE A 204 -25.24 -11.12 -19.23
N THR A 205 -25.05 -10.14 -18.34
CA THR A 205 -26.11 -9.67 -17.42
C THR A 205 -26.16 -8.14 -17.29
N SER A 206 -27.22 -7.65 -16.63
CA SER A 206 -27.40 -6.23 -16.29
C SER A 206 -27.03 -5.95 -14.84
N LEU A 207 -26.52 -4.75 -14.56
CA LEU A 207 -26.45 -4.23 -13.20
C LEU A 207 -27.86 -3.88 -12.73
N VAL A 208 -28.23 -4.30 -11.52
CA VAL A 208 -29.56 -4.02 -10.96
C VAL A 208 -29.41 -3.42 -9.56
N CYS A 209 -30.24 -2.41 -9.25
CA CYS A 209 -30.34 -1.85 -7.92
C CYS A 209 -31.38 -2.63 -7.11
N PRO A 210 -31.02 -3.23 -5.96
CA PRO A 210 -31.96 -3.97 -5.14
C PRO A 210 -32.97 -3.06 -4.39
N GLN A 211 -32.66 -1.76 -4.26
CA GLN A 211 -33.49 -0.81 -3.51
C GLN A 211 -34.56 -0.13 -4.36
N CYS A 212 -34.24 0.24 -5.60
CA CYS A 212 -35.17 0.99 -6.47
C CYS A 212 -35.47 0.32 -7.82
N GLY A 213 -34.88 -0.86 -8.09
CA GLY A 213 -35.12 -1.58 -9.34
C GLY A 213 -34.44 -1.00 -10.58
N PHE A 214 -33.64 0.08 -10.45
CA PHE A 214 -32.85 0.62 -11.55
C PHE A 214 -31.99 -0.47 -12.20
N SER A 215 -32.05 -0.61 -13.53
CA SER A 215 -31.22 -1.59 -14.25
C SER A 215 -30.46 -0.96 -15.42
N LYS A 216 -29.20 -1.37 -15.59
CA LYS A 216 -28.33 -0.93 -16.69
C LYS A 216 -27.78 -2.16 -17.41
N LYS A 217 -28.13 -2.30 -18.69
CA LYS A 217 -27.56 -3.30 -19.59
C LYS A 217 -26.33 -2.75 -20.27
N LYS A 218 -25.31 -3.59 -20.48
CA LYS A 218 -24.18 -3.27 -21.34
C LYS A 218 -24.67 -3.44 -22.78
N VAL A 219 -24.89 -2.33 -23.48
CA VAL A 219 -25.12 -2.39 -24.93
C VAL A 219 -23.78 -2.71 -25.55
N ALA A 220 -23.69 -3.85 -26.23
CA ALA A 220 -22.51 -4.25 -26.98
C ALA A 220 -22.28 -3.31 -28.17
#